data_AF-A0A4V2NW10-F1
#
_entry.id   AF-A0A4V2NW10-F1
#
_cell.length_a   1.000
_cell.length_b   1.000
_cell.length_c   1.000
_cell.angle_alpha   90.00
_cell.angle_beta   90.00
_cell.angle_gamma   90.00
#
_symmetry.space_group_name_H-M   'P 1'
#
loop_
_entity.id
_entity.type
_entity.pdbx_description
1 polymer ?
#
loop_
_entity_poly.entity_id
_entity_poly.type
_entity_poly.pdbx_seq_one_letter_code
_entity_poly.pdbx_strand_id
1 'polypeptide(L)'
;MNTRRLPALPLGALLAGLAAPAAASVIDFDSLATVTGNPYVAVGKPYVEDGYSLTTVAGVSFSYAGGTLYATTDANANWTGSPGVYSGVVANYGSAFLLERVDGASFDLVSMDAASFWTVSAGRQFDVYGYLAGGGYVHQSFLLDDSTATLQTLTFDAGFTGLDKIIFSSVNAQVDNIDLHVSAVPEPAGLALLLPGLGLVGVAARRRKAA
;
A
#
# COMPACT_ATOMS: atom_id res chain seq x y z
N MET A 1 67.56 -13.43 -30.18
CA MET A 1 66.92 -12.36 -29.38
C MET A 1 65.41 -12.50 -29.61
N ASN A 2 64.71 -13.20 -28.71
CA ASN A 2 63.30 -13.60 -28.87
C ASN A 2 62.38 -12.56 -28.22
N THR A 3 61.51 -11.92 -29.00
CA THR A 3 60.50 -10.98 -28.50
C THR A 3 59.16 -11.70 -28.27
N ARG A 4 58.87 -12.00 -27.00
CA ARG A 4 57.56 -12.54 -26.56
C ARG A 4 56.50 -11.42 -26.65
N ARG A 5 55.43 -11.65 -27.42
CA ARG A 5 54.20 -10.84 -27.39
C ARG A 5 53.24 -11.42 -26.36
N LEU A 6 52.79 -10.59 -25.41
CA LEU A 6 51.74 -10.92 -24.44
C LEU A 6 50.35 -10.76 -25.10
N PRO A 7 49.39 -11.67 -24.87
CA PRO A 7 48.01 -11.50 -25.31
C PRO A 7 47.25 -10.55 -24.37
N ALA A 8 46.49 -9.62 -24.94
CA ALA A 8 45.60 -8.74 -24.21
C ALA A 8 44.30 -9.48 -23.83
N LEU A 9 43.96 -9.48 -22.54
CA LEU A 9 42.68 -9.95 -22.02
C LEU A 9 41.59 -8.88 -22.24
N PRO A 10 40.37 -9.23 -22.70
CA PRO A 10 39.25 -8.31 -22.67
C PRO A 10 38.59 -8.32 -21.29
N LEU A 11 38.48 -7.14 -20.69
CA LEU A 11 37.74 -6.91 -19.45
C LEU A 11 36.25 -6.75 -19.82
N GLY A 12 35.47 -7.83 -19.68
CA GLY A 12 34.01 -7.78 -19.79
C GLY A 12 33.40 -7.29 -18.47
N ALA A 13 33.00 -6.02 -18.41
CA ALA A 13 32.27 -5.48 -17.27
C ALA A 13 30.77 -5.83 -17.41
N LEU A 14 30.30 -6.74 -16.55
CA LEU A 14 28.90 -7.07 -16.37
C LEU A 14 28.26 -5.95 -15.52
N LEU A 15 27.41 -5.11 -16.11
CA LEU A 15 26.58 -4.17 -15.37
C LEU A 15 25.23 -4.84 -15.05
N ALA A 16 25.06 -5.24 -13.80
CA ALA A 16 23.78 -5.67 -13.26
C ALA A 16 22.86 -4.44 -13.10
N GLY A 17 21.69 -4.46 -13.73
CA GLY A 17 20.66 -3.43 -13.56
C GLY A 17 20.11 -3.47 -12.14
N LEU A 18 19.99 -2.29 -11.52
CA LEU A 18 19.43 -2.10 -10.18
C LEU A 18 17.90 -2.24 -10.27
N ALA A 19 17.38 -3.42 -10.01
CA ALA A 19 15.97 -3.56 -9.65
C ALA A 19 15.81 -3.10 -8.20
N ALA A 20 14.88 -2.17 -7.93
CA ALA A 20 14.49 -1.87 -6.55
C ALA A 20 13.89 -3.14 -5.93
N PRO A 21 14.30 -3.52 -4.70
CA PRO A 21 13.77 -4.71 -4.06
C PRO A 21 12.27 -4.54 -3.80
N ALA A 22 11.51 -5.63 -3.97
CA ALA A 22 10.15 -5.72 -3.47
C ALA A 22 10.19 -5.54 -1.94
N ALA A 23 9.33 -4.67 -1.40
CA ALA A 23 9.25 -4.39 0.03
C ALA A 23 7.85 -4.74 0.53
N ALA A 24 7.79 -5.48 1.64
CA ALA A 24 6.55 -5.70 2.38
C ALA A 24 6.41 -4.60 3.45
N SER A 25 5.18 -4.15 3.66
CA SER A 25 4.79 -3.12 4.63
C SER A 25 3.45 -3.51 5.23
N VAL A 26 3.32 -3.38 6.54
CA VAL A 26 2.06 -3.61 7.24
C VAL A 26 1.64 -2.30 7.88
N ILE A 27 0.46 -1.79 7.53
CA ILE A 27 -0.12 -0.64 8.22
C ILE A 27 -0.85 -1.18 9.45
N ASP A 28 -0.28 -0.99 10.64
CA ASP A 28 -0.74 -1.57 11.91
C ASP A 28 -1.35 -0.54 12.87
N PHE A 29 -1.29 0.75 12.53
CA PHE A 29 -1.87 1.84 13.31
C PHE A 29 -1.37 1.94 14.77
N ASP A 30 -0.31 1.23 15.15
CA ASP A 30 0.21 1.24 16.54
C ASP A 30 0.68 2.64 16.96
N SER A 31 1.05 3.48 15.99
CA SER A 31 1.39 4.88 16.22
C SER A 31 0.23 5.73 16.77
N LEU A 32 -1.02 5.24 16.65
CA LEU A 32 -2.24 5.88 17.16
C LEU A 32 -2.58 5.47 18.60
N ALA A 33 -1.85 4.50 19.17
CA ALA A 33 -2.08 4.03 20.54
C ALA A 33 -2.01 5.19 21.53
N THR A 34 -3.13 5.41 22.24
CA THR A 34 -3.27 6.53 23.17
C THR A 34 -3.91 6.04 24.47
N VAL A 35 -3.27 6.31 25.61
CA VAL A 35 -3.84 6.02 26.93
C VAL A 35 -4.75 7.17 27.34
N THR A 36 -6.06 6.95 27.25
CA THR A 36 -7.08 7.97 27.54
C THR A 36 -8.39 7.32 27.99
N GLY A 37 -9.19 8.04 28.77
CA GLY A 37 -10.54 7.60 29.12
C GLY A 37 -11.56 7.76 27.98
N ASN A 38 -11.18 8.40 26.87
CA ASN A 38 -12.03 8.50 25.68
C ASN A 38 -11.92 7.20 24.85
N PRO A 39 -13.03 6.52 24.51
CA PRO A 39 -12.99 5.26 23.75
C PRO A 39 -12.50 5.38 22.30
N TYR A 40 -12.30 6.60 21.79
CA TYR A 40 -11.76 6.84 20.45
C TYR A 40 -11.01 8.17 20.36
N VAL A 41 -10.08 8.26 19.42
CA VAL A 41 -9.35 9.49 19.10
C VAL A 41 -9.51 9.83 17.63
N ALA A 42 -9.67 11.12 17.33
CA ALA A 42 -9.73 11.60 15.96
C ALA A 42 -8.33 11.52 15.33
N VAL A 43 -8.26 10.95 14.14
CA VAL A 43 -7.02 10.78 13.39
C VAL A 43 -6.94 11.87 12.32
N GLY A 44 -5.75 12.47 12.19
CA GLY A 44 -5.47 13.42 11.12
C GLY A 44 -5.66 12.78 9.74
N LYS A 45 -6.14 13.57 8.77
CA LYS A 45 -6.33 13.11 7.39
C LYS A 45 -5.45 13.92 6.43
N PRO A 46 -4.71 13.26 5.52
CA PRO A 46 -4.52 11.81 5.46
C PRO A 46 -3.77 11.28 6.69
N TYR A 47 -4.06 10.04 7.07
CA TYR A 47 -3.17 9.28 7.94
C TYR A 47 -2.07 8.67 7.07
N VAL A 48 -0.80 8.86 7.45
CA VAL A 48 0.34 8.42 6.65
C VAL A 48 1.22 7.51 7.48
N GLU A 49 1.43 6.29 6.98
CA GLU A 49 2.26 5.25 7.59
C GLU A 49 2.92 4.44 6.48
N ASP A 50 4.20 4.11 6.64
CA ASP A 50 4.96 3.23 5.74
C ASP A 50 4.89 3.56 4.24
N GLY A 51 4.71 4.85 3.93
CA GLY A 51 4.63 5.34 2.54
C GLY A 51 3.25 5.21 1.90
N TYR A 52 2.21 4.90 2.69
CA TYR A 52 0.81 4.89 2.28
C TYR A 52 0.03 6.01 2.95
N SER A 53 -0.99 6.50 2.25
CA SER A 53 -1.90 7.53 2.71
C SER A 53 -3.31 6.94 2.79
N LEU A 54 -3.86 6.88 4.00
CA LEU A 54 -5.22 6.48 4.29
C LEU A 54 -6.11 7.71 4.48
N THR A 55 -7.19 7.78 3.72
CA THR A 55 -8.23 8.79 3.85
C THR A 55 -9.61 8.14 3.90
N THR A 56 -10.61 8.91 4.28
CA THR A 56 -12.02 8.51 4.15
C THR A 56 -12.63 9.25 2.97
N VAL A 57 -13.34 8.54 2.11
CA VAL A 57 -14.09 9.11 1.01
C VAL A 57 -15.60 8.96 1.26
N ALA A 58 -16.39 9.84 0.66
CA ALA A 58 -17.84 9.68 0.68
C ALA A 58 -18.20 8.36 -0.03
N GLY A 59 -19.03 7.52 0.60
CA GLY A 59 -19.65 6.38 -0.07
C GLY A 59 -20.50 6.83 -1.26
N VAL A 60 -21.00 5.88 -2.05
CA VAL A 60 -21.68 6.01 -3.37
C VAL A 60 -22.93 6.93 -3.47
N SER A 61 -23.11 7.86 -2.55
CA SER A 61 -23.83 9.11 -2.79
C SER A 61 -23.01 10.26 -2.20
N PHE A 62 -22.37 11.02 -3.10
CA PHE A 62 -21.40 12.11 -2.84
C PHE A 62 -21.92 13.31 -2.01
N SER A 63 -23.07 13.19 -1.32
CA SER A 63 -23.70 14.27 -0.55
C SER A 63 -23.29 14.35 0.92
N TYR A 64 -22.53 13.38 1.44
CA TYR A 64 -22.02 13.42 2.81
C TYR A 64 -20.49 13.32 2.78
N ALA A 65 -19.81 14.41 3.11
CA ALA A 65 -18.36 14.50 3.18
C ALA A 65 -17.76 13.30 3.92
N GLY A 66 -16.66 12.73 3.40
CA GLY A 66 -15.98 11.58 3.99
C GLY A 66 -15.86 11.71 5.51
N GLY A 67 -16.49 10.78 6.23
CA GLY A 67 -16.64 10.84 7.69
C GLY A 67 -15.30 10.86 8.41
N THR A 68 -15.19 11.45 9.61
CA THR A 68 -13.94 11.51 10.40
C THR A 68 -13.25 10.15 10.53
N LEU A 69 -11.93 10.09 10.42
CA LEU A 69 -11.17 8.87 10.70
C LEU A 69 -10.95 8.82 12.22
N TYR A 70 -11.28 7.71 12.84
CA TYR A 70 -11.08 7.47 14.26
C TYR A 70 -10.23 6.22 14.46
N ALA A 71 -9.44 6.22 15.52
CA ALA A 71 -8.82 5.02 16.06
C ALA A 71 -9.47 4.67 17.39
N THR A 72 -9.66 3.38 17.64
CA THR A 72 -10.11 2.88 18.95
C THR A 72 -9.00 3.07 20.00
N THR A 73 -9.39 3.08 21.27
CA THR A 73 -8.46 3.05 22.40
C THR A 73 -8.77 1.86 23.28
N ASP A 74 -7.88 1.56 24.23
CA ASP A 74 -8.07 0.51 25.25
C ASP A 74 -9.30 0.73 26.14
N ALA A 75 -9.84 1.95 26.19
CA ALA A 75 -11.10 2.28 26.86
C ALA A 75 -12.35 1.92 26.04
N ASN A 76 -12.21 1.52 24.77
CA ASN A 76 -13.33 1.13 23.92
C ASN A 76 -13.88 -0.26 24.31
N ALA A 77 -15.20 -0.39 24.38
CA ALA A 77 -15.84 -1.70 24.64
C ALA A 77 -15.62 -2.72 23.51
N ASN A 78 -15.25 -2.26 22.31
CA ASN A 78 -14.93 -3.07 21.13
C ASN A 78 -13.42 -3.08 20.83
N TRP A 79 -12.58 -2.87 21.85
CA TRP A 79 -11.13 -2.96 21.73
C TRP A 79 -10.70 -4.37 21.31
N THR A 80 -9.90 -4.47 20.26
CA THR A 80 -9.43 -5.76 19.69
C THR A 80 -8.03 -6.15 20.12
N GLY A 81 -7.36 -5.32 20.94
CA GLY A 81 -5.96 -5.52 21.35
C GLY A 81 -4.99 -4.48 20.78
N SER A 82 -5.42 -3.72 19.77
CA SER A 82 -4.63 -2.74 19.01
C SER A 82 -5.53 -1.60 18.48
N PRO A 83 -4.96 -0.43 18.10
CA PRO A 83 -5.72 0.72 17.60
C PRO A 83 -6.33 0.49 16.21
N GLY A 84 -7.41 -0.28 16.14
CA GLY A 84 -8.19 -0.42 14.91
C GLY A 84 -8.79 0.91 14.44
N VAL A 85 -8.71 1.18 13.14
CA VAL A 85 -9.32 2.38 12.55
C VAL A 85 -10.72 2.13 12.03
N TYR A 86 -11.60 3.09 12.24
CA TYR A 86 -12.95 3.09 11.71
C TYR A 86 -13.34 4.51 11.28
N SER A 87 -14.41 4.64 10.52
CA SER A 87 -14.91 5.96 10.12
C SER A 87 -16.11 6.36 10.96
N GLY A 88 -16.14 7.63 11.34
CA GLY A 88 -17.16 8.26 12.18
C GLY A 88 -18.57 8.28 11.62
N VAL A 89 -18.75 8.06 10.32
CA VAL A 89 -20.07 7.89 9.71
C VAL A 89 -20.34 6.39 9.62
N VAL A 90 -20.67 5.80 10.77
CA VAL A 90 -20.83 4.35 10.90
C VAL A 90 -22.22 3.88 10.44
N ALA A 91 -23.21 4.77 10.39
CA ALA A 91 -24.62 4.42 10.16
C ALA A 91 -25.10 4.67 8.70
N ASN A 92 -25.86 3.71 8.19
CA ASN A 92 -26.72 3.73 6.99
C ASN A 92 -26.10 3.74 5.58
N TYR A 93 -24.85 4.16 5.38
CA TYR A 93 -24.32 4.30 4.00
C TYR A 93 -22.95 3.72 3.73
N GLY A 94 -22.33 3.10 4.74
CA GLY A 94 -20.96 2.60 4.65
C GLY A 94 -19.97 3.74 4.55
N SER A 95 -18.96 3.74 5.41
CA SER A 95 -17.82 4.62 5.18
C SER A 95 -16.83 3.91 4.29
N ALA A 96 -16.34 4.61 3.29
CA ALA A 96 -15.31 4.12 2.40
C ALA A 96 -13.97 4.73 2.82
N PHE A 97 -12.96 3.89 2.86
CA PHE A 97 -11.57 4.28 3.01
C PHE A 97 -10.93 4.25 1.64
N LEU A 98 -10.02 5.18 1.40
CA LEU A 98 -9.15 5.21 0.25
C LEU A 98 -7.72 5.09 0.76
N LEU A 99 -7.03 4.06 0.30
CA LEU A 99 -5.61 3.84 0.58
C LEU A 99 -4.83 3.86 -0.74
N GLU A 100 -3.82 4.72 -0.77
CA GLU A 100 -2.94 4.98 -1.91
C GLU A 100 -1.49 5.07 -1.44
N ARG A 101 -0.52 4.76 -2.30
CA ARG A 101 0.88 5.06 -2.00
C ARG A 101 1.16 6.54 -2.19
N VAL A 102 1.94 7.11 -1.27
CA VAL A 102 2.33 8.53 -1.31
C VAL A 102 3.22 8.85 -2.52
N ASP A 103 3.99 7.87 -3.00
CA ASP A 103 4.86 7.99 -4.18
C ASP A 103 4.17 7.64 -5.51
N GLY A 104 2.90 7.21 -5.46
CA GLY A 104 2.12 6.81 -6.64
C GLY A 104 2.59 5.52 -7.31
N ALA A 105 3.49 4.75 -6.68
CA ALA A 105 3.88 3.44 -7.20
C ALA A 105 2.79 2.40 -6.93
N SER A 106 2.70 1.39 -7.80
CA SER A 106 1.76 0.30 -7.60
C SER A 106 2.15 -0.62 -6.44
N PHE A 107 1.16 -1.31 -5.88
CA PHE A 107 1.32 -2.26 -4.79
C PHE A 107 0.34 -3.43 -4.91
N ASP A 108 0.60 -4.48 -4.15
CA ASP A 108 -0.24 -5.65 -4.02
C ASP A 108 -0.87 -5.63 -2.64
N LEU A 109 -2.12 -6.04 -2.52
CA LEU A 109 -2.81 -6.22 -1.24
C LEU A 109 -2.87 -7.72 -0.93
N VAL A 110 -2.24 -8.13 0.17
CA VAL A 110 -2.11 -9.54 0.56
C VAL A 110 -3.20 -9.93 1.55
N SER A 111 -3.31 -9.17 2.63
CA SER A 111 -4.32 -9.36 3.66
C SER A 111 -4.64 -8.07 4.40
N MET A 112 -5.75 -8.08 5.13
CA MET A 112 -6.06 -7.07 6.15
C MET A 112 -6.80 -7.74 7.30
N ASP A 113 -6.66 -7.20 8.50
CA ASP A 113 -7.47 -7.62 9.63
C ASP A 113 -8.69 -6.71 9.76
N ALA A 114 -9.86 -7.29 9.99
CA ALA A 114 -11.08 -6.52 10.20
C ALA A 114 -11.95 -7.17 11.28
N ALA A 115 -12.75 -6.36 11.96
CA ALA A 115 -13.77 -6.81 12.90
C ALA A 115 -15.06 -6.02 12.68
N SER A 116 -16.20 -6.63 13.01
CA SER A 116 -17.41 -5.81 13.18
C SER A 116 -17.15 -4.79 14.28
N PHE A 117 -17.80 -3.63 14.22
CA PHE A 117 -17.57 -2.54 15.15
C PHE A 117 -18.91 -1.98 15.60
N TRP A 118 -19.06 -1.67 16.90
CA TRP A 118 -20.31 -1.19 17.50
C TRP A 118 -21.46 -2.21 17.55
N THR A 119 -21.83 -2.81 16.43
CA THR A 119 -22.90 -3.82 16.37
C THR A 119 -22.72 -4.76 15.18
N VAL A 120 -23.08 -6.03 15.38
CA VAL A 120 -23.15 -7.06 14.33
C VAL A 120 -24.49 -7.05 13.59
N SER A 121 -25.54 -6.44 14.16
CA SER A 121 -26.91 -6.50 13.64
C SER A 121 -27.17 -5.56 12.45
N ALA A 122 -26.26 -4.63 12.18
CA ALA A 122 -26.40 -3.62 11.12
C ALA A 122 -25.87 -4.07 9.75
N GLY A 123 -25.40 -5.32 9.65
CA GLY A 123 -24.72 -5.85 8.48
C GLY A 123 -23.23 -6.05 8.75
N ARG A 124 -22.69 -7.14 8.20
CA ARG A 124 -21.30 -7.60 8.38
C ARG A 124 -20.57 -7.72 7.05
N GLN A 125 -21.13 -7.11 6.00
CA GLN A 125 -20.53 -7.11 4.68
C GLN A 125 -19.33 -6.18 4.68
N PHE A 126 -18.20 -6.67 4.20
CA PHE A 126 -16.98 -5.90 4.03
C PHE A 126 -16.51 -6.01 2.59
N ASP A 127 -16.56 -4.91 1.87
CA ASP A 127 -16.26 -4.83 0.45
C ASP A 127 -14.92 -4.16 0.22
N VAL A 128 -14.10 -4.75 -0.66
CA VAL A 128 -12.80 -4.20 -1.05
C VAL A 128 -12.70 -4.16 -2.56
N TYR A 129 -12.39 -2.98 -3.08
CA TYR A 129 -12.17 -2.71 -4.49
C TYR A 129 -10.69 -2.35 -4.69
N GLY A 130 -9.97 -3.13 -5.48
CA GLY A 130 -8.61 -2.82 -5.92
C GLY A 130 -8.65 -2.22 -7.33
N TYR A 131 -8.14 -1.00 -7.51
CA TYR A 131 -8.06 -0.36 -8.83
C TYR A 131 -6.66 -0.56 -9.39
N LEU A 132 -6.56 -1.10 -10.60
CA LEU A 132 -5.29 -1.43 -11.25
C LEU A 132 -4.68 -0.17 -11.88
N ALA A 133 -3.35 -0.06 -11.86
CA ALA A 133 -2.64 1.07 -12.49
C ALA A 133 -2.89 1.16 -14.02
N GLY A 134 -3.19 0.04 -14.67
CA GLY A 134 -3.57 -0.03 -16.08
C GLY A 134 -5.05 0.29 -16.37
N GLY A 135 -5.83 0.63 -15.34
CA GLY A 135 -7.28 0.79 -15.40
C GLY A 135 -8.05 -0.52 -15.13
N GLY A 136 -9.35 -0.37 -14.85
CA GLY A 136 -10.19 -1.46 -14.36
C GLY A 136 -10.10 -1.63 -12.84
N TYR A 137 -10.83 -2.61 -12.31
CA TYR A 137 -10.81 -2.94 -10.89
C TYR A 137 -11.06 -4.43 -10.66
N VAL A 138 -10.57 -4.91 -9.52
CA VAL A 138 -10.93 -6.18 -8.89
C VAL A 138 -11.79 -5.90 -7.66
N HIS A 139 -12.67 -6.83 -7.31
CA HIS A 139 -13.54 -6.70 -6.14
C HIS A 139 -13.62 -8.04 -5.43
N GLN A 140 -13.47 -8.00 -4.12
CA GLN A 140 -13.70 -9.13 -3.24
C GLN A 140 -14.50 -8.66 -2.04
N SER A 141 -15.39 -9.54 -1.59
CA SER A 141 -16.35 -9.24 -0.54
C SER A 141 -16.33 -10.32 0.51
N PHE A 142 -16.38 -9.91 1.77
CA PHE A 142 -16.29 -10.79 2.93
C PHE A 142 -17.50 -10.61 3.83
N LEU A 143 -17.84 -11.68 4.54
CA LEU A 143 -18.77 -11.63 5.65
C LEU A 143 -17.96 -11.70 6.95
N LEU A 144 -17.86 -10.59 7.66
CA LEU A 144 -17.15 -10.52 8.95
C LEU A 144 -17.77 -11.49 9.95
N ASP A 145 -17.03 -11.91 10.98
CA ASP A 145 -17.56 -12.77 12.05
C ASP A 145 -18.59 -12.04 12.93
N ASP A 146 -19.24 -12.81 13.81
CA ASP A 146 -20.25 -12.28 14.73
C ASP A 146 -19.62 -11.74 16.02
N SER A 147 -18.54 -10.97 15.87
CA SER A 147 -17.76 -10.44 16.97
C SER A 147 -17.39 -8.99 16.72
N THR A 148 -17.43 -8.19 17.79
CA THR A 148 -16.87 -6.83 17.80
C THR A 148 -15.55 -6.71 18.54
N ALA A 149 -15.06 -7.83 19.10
CA ALA A 149 -13.91 -7.86 20.01
C ALA A 149 -12.72 -8.65 19.44
N THR A 150 -12.86 -9.27 18.27
CA THR A 150 -11.81 -10.08 17.65
C THR A 150 -11.63 -9.67 16.20
N LEU A 151 -10.39 -9.40 15.82
CA LEU A 151 -10.01 -9.24 14.42
C LEU A 151 -10.02 -10.60 13.72
N GLN A 152 -10.42 -10.59 12.46
CA GLN A 152 -10.24 -11.71 11.54
C GLN A 152 -9.43 -11.28 10.33
N THR A 153 -8.56 -12.17 9.87
CA THR A 153 -7.74 -11.94 8.69
C THR A 153 -8.52 -12.22 7.41
N LEU A 154 -8.63 -11.20 6.57
CA LEU A 154 -9.19 -11.24 5.23
C LEU A 154 -8.03 -11.42 4.23
N THR A 155 -8.00 -12.54 3.51
CA THR A 155 -6.98 -12.82 2.49
C THR A 155 -7.51 -12.55 1.08
N PHE A 156 -6.71 -11.89 0.26
CA PHE A 156 -7.08 -11.51 -1.09
C PHE A 156 -6.57 -12.50 -2.14
N ASP A 157 -7.30 -12.63 -3.24
CA ASP A 157 -6.87 -13.43 -4.37
C ASP A 157 -5.73 -12.75 -5.17
N ALA A 158 -5.15 -13.50 -6.12
CA ALA A 158 -4.05 -13.02 -6.95
C ALA A 158 -4.42 -11.82 -7.86
N GLY A 159 -5.71 -11.48 -7.98
CA GLY A 159 -6.18 -10.30 -8.70
C GLY A 159 -5.84 -8.99 -8.01
N PHE A 160 -5.55 -9.01 -6.70
CA PHE A 160 -5.15 -7.84 -5.91
C PHE A 160 -3.65 -7.53 -6.03
N THR A 161 -3.13 -7.53 -7.26
CA THR A 161 -1.73 -7.21 -7.58
C THR A 161 -1.65 -6.05 -8.57
N GLY A 162 -0.60 -5.22 -8.47
CA GLY A 162 -0.41 -4.06 -9.35
C GLY A 162 -1.49 -2.97 -9.19
N LEU A 163 -1.97 -2.78 -7.97
CA LEU A 163 -2.98 -1.81 -7.58
C LEU A 163 -2.37 -0.40 -7.51
N ASP A 164 -3.10 0.58 -8.03
CA ASP A 164 -2.86 2.01 -7.83
C ASP A 164 -3.45 2.47 -6.50
N LYS A 165 -4.62 1.93 -6.15
CA LYS A 165 -5.34 2.23 -4.91
C LYS A 165 -6.29 1.12 -4.52
N ILE A 166 -6.63 1.08 -3.25
CA ILE A 166 -7.76 0.29 -2.75
C ILE A 166 -8.81 1.21 -2.14
N ILE A 167 -10.07 0.85 -2.37
CA ILE A 167 -11.21 1.41 -1.68
C ILE A 167 -11.88 0.27 -0.93
N PHE A 168 -11.96 0.36 0.39
CA PHE A 168 -12.68 -0.61 1.20
C PHE A 168 -13.76 0.06 2.01
N SER A 169 -14.88 -0.63 2.20
CA SER A 169 -16.01 -0.08 2.92
C SER A 169 -16.77 -1.17 3.65
N SER A 170 -17.26 -0.81 4.82
CA SER A 170 -18.23 -1.59 5.54
C SER A 170 -19.11 -0.67 6.39
N VAL A 171 -20.29 -1.17 6.72
CA VAL A 171 -21.13 -0.59 7.76
C VAL A 171 -20.65 -1.20 9.07
N ASN A 172 -20.30 -0.38 10.07
CA ASN A 172 -19.93 -0.90 11.38
C ASN A 172 -18.74 -1.88 11.34
N ALA A 173 -17.59 -1.47 10.79
CA ALA A 173 -16.34 -2.23 10.89
C ALA A 173 -15.15 -1.36 11.30
N GLN A 174 -14.20 -2.01 11.96
CA GLN A 174 -12.85 -1.49 12.21
C GLN A 174 -11.82 -2.35 11.48
N VAL A 175 -10.73 -1.73 11.07
CA VAL A 175 -9.67 -2.35 10.25
C VAL A 175 -8.32 -2.14 10.90
N ASP A 176 -7.46 -3.13 10.75
CA ASP A 176 -6.10 -3.16 11.25
C ASP A 176 -5.18 -4.00 10.33
N ASN A 177 -3.87 -3.98 10.58
CA ASN A 177 -2.85 -4.84 9.95
C ASN A 177 -3.03 -5.02 8.43
N ILE A 178 -3.00 -3.92 7.67
CA ILE A 178 -3.12 -3.97 6.20
C ILE A 178 -1.76 -4.36 5.62
N ASP A 179 -1.64 -5.62 5.18
CA ASP A 179 -0.42 -6.21 4.62
C ASP A 179 -0.32 -5.96 3.10
N LEU A 180 0.72 -5.21 2.73
CA LEU A 180 0.91 -4.62 1.40
C LEU A 180 2.31 -4.92 0.89
N HIS A 181 2.41 -5.30 -0.36
CA HIS A 181 3.70 -5.59 -1.00
C HIS A 181 3.92 -4.65 -2.18
N VAL A 182 5.10 -4.07 -2.29
CA VAL A 182 5.49 -3.29 -3.46
C VAL A 182 6.04 -4.22 -4.52
N SER A 183 5.38 -4.29 -5.67
CA SER A 183 5.94 -5.00 -6.82
C SER A 183 7.15 -4.23 -7.35
N ALA A 184 8.26 -4.93 -7.58
CA ALA A 184 9.47 -4.32 -8.13
C ALA A 184 9.15 -3.81 -9.55
N VAL A 185 9.04 -2.49 -9.71
CA VAL A 185 8.87 -1.88 -11.03
C VAL A 185 10.23 -1.96 -11.74
N PRO A 186 10.34 -2.64 -12.89
CA PRO A 186 11.55 -2.59 -13.70
C PRO A 186 11.80 -1.14 -14.10
N GLU A 187 12.98 -0.59 -13.79
CA GLU A 187 13.27 0.81 -14.09
C GLU A 187 12.89 1.16 -15.53
N PRO A 188 12.27 2.34 -15.77
CA PRO A 188 11.87 2.72 -17.11
C PRO A 188 13.10 2.65 -18.03
N ALA A 189 12.93 1.99 -19.18
CA ALA A 189 13.97 1.75 -20.18
C ALA A 189 14.73 3.03 -20.62
N GLY A 190 14.29 4.22 -20.23
CA GLY A 190 15.02 5.47 -20.37
C GLY A 190 16.42 5.44 -19.73
N LEU A 191 16.62 4.81 -18.57
CA LEU A 191 17.96 4.67 -17.98
C LEU A 191 18.82 3.68 -18.79
N ALA A 192 18.20 2.61 -19.30
CA ALA A 192 18.85 1.68 -20.23
C ALA A 192 19.20 2.32 -21.58
N LEU A 193 18.55 3.41 -22.00
CA LEU A 193 18.90 4.20 -23.19
C LEU A 193 19.92 5.31 -22.92
N LEU A 194 19.94 5.88 -21.71
CA LEU A 194 20.88 6.93 -21.32
C LEU A 194 22.32 6.41 -21.19
N LEU A 195 22.47 5.19 -20.66
CA LEU A 195 23.77 4.54 -20.44
C LEU A 195 24.57 4.25 -21.74
N PRO A 196 23.98 3.67 -22.81
CA PRO A 196 24.66 3.55 -24.09
C PRO A 196 25.01 4.92 -24.69
N GLY A 197 24.14 5.92 -24.53
CA GLY A 197 24.39 7.30 -24.98
C GLY A 197 25.65 7.92 -24.34
N LEU A 198 25.79 7.79 -23.01
CA LEU A 198 26.97 8.26 -22.28
C LEU A 198 28.23 7.43 -22.60
N GLY A 199 28.09 6.12 -22.77
CA GLY A 199 29.19 5.23 -23.15
C GLY A 199 29.80 5.61 -24.51
N LEU A 200 28.96 5.94 -25.50
CA LEU A 200 29.40 6.36 -26.83
C LEU A 200 30.12 7.72 -26.80
N VAL A 201 29.65 8.67 -25.99
CA VAL A 201 30.30 9.99 -25.82
C VAL A 201 31.68 9.85 -25.18
N GLY A 202 31.83 9.00 -24.16
CA GLY A 202 33.12 8.73 -23.52
C GLY A 202 34.13 8.09 -24.47
N VAL A 203 33.70 7.13 -25.30
CA VAL A 203 34.56 6.50 -26.32
C VAL A 203 34.96 7.49 -27.41
N ALA A 204 34.04 8.33 -27.89
CA ALA A 204 34.33 9.35 -28.90
C ALA A 204 35.31 10.42 -28.40
N ALA A 205 35.16 10.88 -27.15
CA ALA A 205 36.07 11.86 -26.53
C ALA A 205 37.49 11.30 -26.34
N ARG A 206 37.62 10.01 -25.99
CA ARG A 206 38.92 9.34 -25.84
C ARG A 206 39.67 9.21 -27.17
N ARG A 207 38.96 8.95 -28.29
CA ARG A 207 39.58 8.86 -29.62
C ARG A 207 40.14 10.20 -30.11
N ARG A 208 39.55 11.32 -29.71
CA ARG A 208 40.03 12.67 -30.07
C ARG A 208 41.26 13.13 -29.29
N LYS A 209 41.57 12.49 -28.16
CA LYS A 209 42.74 12.83 -27.33
C LYS A 209 43.98 11.98 -27.65
N ALA A 210 43.81 10.94 -28.48
CA ALA A 210 44.85 9.99 -28.87
C ALA A 210 45.29 10.13 -30.34
N ALA A 211 44.77 11.13 -31.05
CA ALA A 211 45.22 11.60 -32.35
C ALA A 211 45.83 13.00 -32.18
#